data_AF-A0A1H7VLQ2-F1
#
_entry.id   AF-A0A1H7VLQ2-F1
#
_cell.length_a   1.000
_cell.length_b   1.000
_cell.length_c   1.000
_cell.angle_alpha   90.00
_cell.angle_beta   90.00
_cell.angle_gamma   90.00
#
_symmetry.space_group_name_H-M   'P 1'
#
loop_
_entity.id
_entity.type
_entity.pdbx_description
1 polymer ?
#
loop_
_entity_poly.entity_id
_entity_poly.type
_entity_poly.pdbx_seq_one_letter_code
_entity_poly.pdbx_strand_id
1 'polypeptide(L)'
;MAPQRSHNDRNERKVNSVRPFSSITSHIDPMVLYTFLALLTISVVILAFKAGNRQDCSMVSMAFSSRQHGVNTSFTVGEVITFKANNTGSAPAGGYTWHFSDSSVQQQGQQVYHAFNKAGSFIVTLQAGKCSWNREVQVINPIPLTTSTPAADVFPVIDGPTEAFVGRPVTFSNSTPGAKSWEWRLQQPNAETHNERSHTYIFSSPGDRIVTLVVNGDASRMVKKRVNVFPAPAEHRNVDPFVPPPFPVQETKPEVAPAAPEKPKAPAVSDEEFRSMLTQLSNKQKGIQDFAPYLCNNLNARVLLNDKDVKTFSQFCDAIRGKKRIKIEMVNLIKDPDGCVKEIRVRYDKKGFLGIF
;
A
#
# COMPACT_ATOMS: atom_id res chain seq x y z
N MET A 1 5.74 -41.52 -117.44
CA MET A 1 6.13 -42.92 -117.18
C MET A 1 5.15 -43.49 -116.15
N ALA A 2 4.29 -44.42 -116.56
CA ALA A 2 3.50 -45.27 -115.65
C ALA A 2 4.44 -46.34 -115.04
N PRO A 3 4.07 -47.18 -114.02
CA PRO A 3 2.72 -47.73 -113.82
C PRO A 3 2.24 -48.01 -112.37
N GLN A 4 0.90 -48.19 -112.27
CA GLN A 4 0.10 -49.21 -111.53
C GLN A 4 0.42 -49.55 -110.05
N ARG A 5 -0.55 -49.81 -109.15
CA ARG A 5 -1.78 -50.61 -109.28
C ARG A 5 -2.60 -50.56 -107.97
N SER A 6 -3.93 -50.74 -108.10
CA SER A 6 -4.82 -51.52 -107.20
C SER A 6 -5.16 -50.93 -105.80
N HIS A 7 -6.36 -50.98 -105.23
CA HIS A 7 -7.68 -51.51 -105.61
C HIS A 7 -8.71 -50.74 -104.77
N ASN A 8 -9.89 -50.52 -105.32
CA ASN A 8 -11.05 -49.94 -104.65
C ASN A 8 -11.68 -51.00 -103.73
N ASP A 9 -12.08 -50.64 -102.50
CA ASP A 9 -13.42 -51.00 -101.99
C ASP A 9 -13.79 -50.27 -100.70
N ARG A 10 -15.09 -50.00 -100.63
CA ARG A 10 -15.78 -49.04 -99.77
C ARG A 10 -16.13 -49.59 -98.39
N ASN A 11 -16.11 -48.68 -97.43
CA ASN A 11 -17.10 -48.46 -96.37
C ASN A 11 -17.76 -49.68 -95.71
N GLU A 12 -17.31 -50.00 -94.50
CA GLU A 12 -18.19 -50.12 -93.34
C GLU A 12 -17.33 -50.04 -92.06
N ARG A 13 -17.19 -48.83 -91.51
CA ARG A 13 -16.58 -48.67 -90.20
C ARG A 13 -17.61 -49.15 -89.18
N LYS A 14 -17.58 -50.43 -88.81
CA LYS A 14 -18.31 -50.96 -87.66
C LYS A 14 -17.86 -50.18 -86.42
N VAL A 15 -18.68 -49.21 -86.02
CA VAL A 15 -18.58 -48.56 -84.72
C VAL A 15 -19.02 -49.62 -83.71
N ASN A 16 -18.07 -50.43 -83.25
CA ASN A 16 -18.28 -51.22 -82.06
C ASN A 16 -18.44 -50.24 -80.90
N SER A 17 -19.68 -49.93 -80.54
CA SER A 17 -19.98 -49.27 -79.29
C SER A 17 -19.58 -50.22 -78.17
N VAL A 18 -18.34 -50.12 -77.72
CA VAL A 18 -17.87 -50.79 -76.52
C VAL A 18 -18.71 -50.22 -75.38
N ARG A 19 -19.68 -51.01 -74.90
CA ARG A 19 -20.39 -50.74 -73.64
C ARG A 19 -19.57 -51.43 -72.55
N PRO A 20 -18.78 -50.69 -71.75
CA PRO A 20 -17.76 -51.28 -70.88
C PRO A 20 -18.29 -52.05 -69.66
N PHE A 21 -19.59 -52.36 -69.60
CA PHE A 21 -20.25 -52.96 -68.41
C PHE A 21 -21.10 -54.21 -68.68
N SER A 22 -21.09 -54.79 -69.89
CA SER A 22 -22.06 -55.84 -70.24
C SER A 22 -21.84 -57.22 -69.60
N SER A 23 -20.67 -57.50 -68.98
CA SER A 23 -20.38 -58.81 -68.38
C SER A 23 -20.79 -58.94 -66.91
N ILE A 24 -21.06 -57.83 -66.22
CA ILE A 24 -21.45 -57.84 -64.79
C ILE A 24 -22.98 -57.81 -64.63
N THR A 25 -23.71 -57.36 -65.65
CA THR A 25 -25.16 -57.17 -65.60
C THR A 25 -26.00 -58.35 -66.10
N SER A 26 -25.39 -59.47 -66.53
CA SER A 26 -26.16 -60.59 -67.13
C SER A 26 -26.84 -61.49 -66.09
N HIS A 27 -26.37 -61.50 -64.84
CA HIS A 27 -26.92 -62.33 -63.75
C HIS A 27 -27.59 -61.53 -62.64
N ILE A 28 -27.68 -60.20 -62.78
CA ILE A 28 -28.22 -59.30 -61.78
C ILE A 28 -29.51 -58.70 -62.33
N ASP A 29 -30.59 -58.82 -61.58
CA ASP A 29 -31.87 -58.22 -61.93
C ASP A 29 -31.70 -56.71 -62.13
N PRO A 30 -32.09 -56.14 -63.28
CA PRO A 30 -32.00 -54.70 -63.52
C PRO A 30 -32.71 -53.87 -62.45
N MET A 31 -33.79 -54.35 -61.83
CA MET A 31 -34.44 -53.64 -60.72
C MET A 31 -33.53 -53.53 -59.50
N VAL A 32 -32.71 -54.55 -59.23
CA VAL A 32 -31.71 -54.54 -58.15
C VAL A 32 -30.59 -53.55 -58.47
N LEU A 33 -30.15 -53.47 -59.73
CA LEU A 33 -29.16 -52.46 -60.14
C LEU A 33 -29.69 -51.03 -59.98
N TYR A 34 -30.96 -50.78 -60.35
CA TYR A 34 -31.59 -49.47 -60.17
C TYR A 34 -31.77 -49.11 -58.69
N THR A 35 -32.08 -50.07 -57.83
CA THR A 35 -32.20 -49.81 -56.38
C THR A 35 -30.83 -49.51 -55.75
N PHE A 36 -29.76 -50.21 -56.14
CA PHE A 36 -28.39 -49.89 -55.72
C PHE A 36 -27.93 -48.52 -56.21
N LEU A 37 -28.23 -48.17 -57.47
CA LEU A 37 -27.91 -46.84 -58.02
C LEU A 37 -28.69 -45.75 -57.28
N ALA A 38 -29.99 -45.97 -57.02
CA ALA A 38 -30.82 -45.04 -56.26
C ALA A 38 -30.27 -44.82 -54.84
N LEU A 39 -29.94 -45.90 -54.12
CA LEU A 39 -29.35 -45.80 -52.78
C LEU A 39 -27.98 -45.10 -52.78
N LEU A 40 -27.15 -45.34 -53.80
CA LEU A 40 -25.86 -44.66 -53.94
C LEU A 40 -26.06 -43.16 -54.19
N THR A 41 -26.99 -42.77 -55.06
CA THR A 41 -27.29 -41.34 -55.31
C THR A 41 -27.83 -40.65 -54.06
N ILE A 42 -28.74 -41.28 -53.32
CA ILE A 42 -29.25 -40.77 -52.03
C ILE A 42 -28.11 -40.61 -51.03
N SER A 43 -27.22 -41.61 -50.92
CA SER A 43 -26.05 -41.55 -50.04
C SER A 43 -25.11 -40.39 -50.41
N VAL A 44 -24.83 -40.19 -51.70
CA VAL A 44 -24.00 -39.07 -52.19
C VAL A 44 -24.66 -37.72 -51.91
N VAL A 45 -25.98 -37.58 -52.09
CA VAL A 45 -26.72 -36.35 -51.77
C VAL A 45 -26.67 -36.06 -50.28
N ILE A 46 -26.90 -37.06 -49.42
CA ILE A 46 -26.79 -36.92 -47.97
C ILE A 46 -25.35 -36.54 -47.57
N LEU A 47 -24.34 -37.16 -48.19
CA LEU A 47 -22.94 -36.86 -47.94
C LEU A 47 -22.57 -35.43 -48.36
N ALA A 48 -23.01 -34.99 -49.54
CA ALA A 48 -22.79 -33.64 -50.04
C ALA A 48 -23.47 -32.58 -49.18
N PHE A 49 -24.72 -32.84 -48.76
CA PHE A 49 -25.45 -32.00 -47.82
C PHE A 49 -24.75 -31.92 -46.46
N LYS A 50 -24.23 -33.06 -45.95
CA LYS A 50 -23.48 -33.13 -44.70
C LYS A 50 -22.12 -32.43 -44.81
N ALA A 51 -21.44 -32.51 -45.96
CA ALA A 51 -20.16 -31.87 -46.21
C ALA A 51 -20.29 -30.35 -46.35
N GLY A 52 -21.30 -29.86 -47.09
CA GLY A 52 -21.57 -28.43 -47.24
C GLY A 52 -21.99 -27.72 -45.94
N ASN A 53 -22.53 -28.49 -44.98
CA ASN A 53 -22.93 -27.98 -43.67
C ASN A 53 -21.87 -28.18 -42.57
N ARG A 54 -20.66 -28.65 -42.89
CA ARG A 54 -19.57 -28.72 -41.90
C ARG A 54 -19.07 -27.32 -41.56
N GLN A 55 -19.17 -26.95 -40.29
CA GLN A 55 -18.55 -25.75 -39.74
C GLN A 55 -17.30 -26.18 -38.96
N ASP A 56 -16.14 -25.61 -39.31
CA ASP A 56 -14.90 -25.89 -38.59
C ASP A 56 -14.84 -25.05 -37.31
N CYS A 57 -14.94 -25.71 -36.16
CA CYS A 57 -14.95 -25.09 -34.84
C CYS A 57 -13.55 -25.08 -34.18
N SER A 58 -12.48 -25.43 -34.90
CA SER A 58 -11.13 -25.53 -34.33
C SER A 58 -10.38 -24.20 -34.20
N MET A 59 -10.89 -23.12 -34.81
CA MET A 59 -10.18 -21.84 -34.93
C MET A 59 -10.39 -20.86 -33.77
N VAL A 60 -11.32 -21.15 -32.86
CA VAL A 60 -11.64 -20.29 -31.71
C VAL A 60 -11.12 -20.92 -30.42
N SER A 61 -10.42 -20.11 -29.63
CA SER A 61 -9.94 -20.48 -28.29
C SER A 61 -10.40 -19.45 -27.26
N MET A 62 -10.59 -19.92 -26.02
CA MET A 62 -10.97 -19.08 -24.88
C MET A 62 -9.74 -18.74 -24.04
N ALA A 63 -9.54 -17.46 -23.77
CA ALA A 63 -8.52 -16.96 -22.87
C ALA A 63 -9.17 -16.21 -21.72
N PHE A 64 -8.75 -16.54 -20.49
CA PHE A 64 -9.25 -15.95 -19.25
C PHE A 64 -8.11 -15.24 -18.56
N SER A 65 -8.36 -14.04 -18.04
CA SER A 65 -7.34 -13.25 -17.35
C SER A 65 -7.97 -12.32 -16.32
N SER A 66 -7.21 -11.97 -15.29
CA SER A 66 -7.60 -10.99 -14.29
C SER A 66 -6.42 -10.07 -13.94
N ARG A 67 -6.67 -9.01 -13.16
CA ARG A 67 -5.60 -8.16 -12.61
C ARG A 67 -4.72 -8.87 -11.59
N GLN A 68 -5.27 -9.80 -10.82
CA GLN A 68 -4.56 -10.47 -9.72
C GLN A 68 -3.93 -11.80 -10.16
N HIS A 69 -4.49 -12.44 -11.19
CA HIS A 69 -4.01 -13.70 -11.74
C HIS A 69 -3.91 -13.60 -13.26
N GLY A 70 -2.79 -14.10 -13.82
CA GLY A 70 -2.55 -14.14 -15.28
C GLY A 70 -3.46 -15.12 -16.02
N VAL A 71 -2.90 -15.96 -16.89
CA VAL A 71 -3.65 -17.01 -17.62
C VAL A 71 -3.86 -18.24 -16.71
N ASN A 72 -4.45 -18.03 -15.54
CA ASN A 72 -4.74 -19.10 -14.59
C ASN A 72 -6.18 -19.59 -14.75
N THR A 73 -6.43 -20.85 -14.36
CA THR A 73 -7.77 -21.45 -14.30
C THR A 73 -8.44 -21.26 -12.94
N SER A 74 -7.74 -20.68 -11.96
CA SER A 74 -8.24 -20.40 -10.61
C SER A 74 -8.29 -18.90 -10.31
N PHE A 75 -9.43 -18.43 -9.80
CA PHE A 75 -9.73 -17.04 -9.45
C PHE A 75 -10.40 -16.97 -8.07
N THR A 76 -10.55 -15.77 -7.53
CA THR A 76 -11.16 -15.54 -6.23
C THR A 76 -12.61 -15.06 -6.33
N VAL A 77 -13.43 -15.34 -5.30
CA VAL A 77 -14.82 -14.85 -5.24
C VAL A 77 -14.86 -13.32 -5.32
N GLY A 78 -15.72 -12.78 -6.18
CA GLY A 78 -15.86 -11.34 -6.41
C GLY A 78 -14.79 -10.72 -7.32
N GLU A 79 -13.82 -11.49 -7.79
CA GLU A 79 -12.81 -11.03 -8.76
C GLU A 79 -13.44 -10.84 -10.14
N VAL A 80 -13.15 -9.69 -10.78
CA VAL A 80 -13.59 -9.41 -12.16
C VAL A 80 -12.67 -10.12 -13.14
N ILE A 81 -13.18 -11.17 -13.79
CA ILE A 81 -12.46 -11.96 -14.77
C ILE A 81 -12.80 -11.45 -16.17
N THR A 82 -11.77 -11.29 -16.99
CA THR A 82 -11.88 -10.95 -18.41
C THR A 82 -11.92 -12.23 -19.23
N PHE A 83 -13.01 -12.43 -19.97
CA PHE A 83 -13.20 -13.56 -20.88
C PHE A 83 -13.03 -13.07 -22.31
N LYS A 84 -12.09 -13.68 -23.04
CA LYS A 84 -11.77 -13.29 -24.42
C LYS A 84 -11.82 -14.48 -25.35
N ALA A 85 -12.50 -14.31 -26.48
CA ALA A 85 -12.49 -15.23 -27.61
C ALA A 85 -11.37 -14.83 -28.58
N ASN A 86 -10.35 -15.68 -28.68
CA ASN A 86 -9.28 -15.54 -29.66
C ASN A 86 -9.64 -16.39 -30.88
N ASN A 87 -9.68 -15.75 -32.05
CA ASN A 87 -9.99 -16.41 -33.31
C ASN A 87 -8.82 -16.23 -34.26
N THR A 88 -8.29 -17.34 -34.79
CA THR A 88 -7.20 -17.34 -35.80
C THR A 88 -7.73 -17.38 -37.24
N GLY A 89 -9.05 -17.52 -37.42
CA GLY A 89 -9.72 -17.54 -38.72
C GLY A 89 -10.63 -16.33 -38.96
N SER A 90 -11.58 -16.50 -39.87
CA SER A 90 -12.60 -15.48 -40.15
C SER A 90 -13.57 -15.32 -38.97
N ALA A 91 -14.01 -14.09 -38.69
CA ALA A 91 -14.96 -13.82 -37.62
C ALA A 91 -16.27 -14.62 -37.82
N PRO A 92 -16.81 -15.26 -36.77
CA PRO A 92 -18.02 -16.06 -36.89
C PRO A 92 -19.24 -15.18 -37.22
N ALA A 93 -20.04 -15.60 -38.19
CA ALA A 93 -21.33 -14.98 -38.47
C ALA A 93 -22.26 -15.16 -37.26
N GLY A 94 -22.69 -14.04 -36.66
CA GLY A 94 -23.51 -14.02 -35.44
C GLY A 94 -22.77 -13.67 -34.15
N GLY A 95 -21.45 -13.43 -34.21
CA GLY A 95 -20.67 -12.98 -33.07
C GLY A 95 -20.42 -14.05 -32.00
N TYR A 96 -20.12 -13.60 -30.78
CA TYR A 96 -19.77 -14.44 -29.63
C TYR A 96 -20.77 -14.23 -28.51
N THR A 97 -21.34 -15.33 -28.00
CA THR A 97 -22.23 -15.34 -26.84
C THR A 97 -21.61 -16.18 -25.73
N TRP A 98 -21.57 -15.63 -24.53
CA TRP A 98 -21.02 -16.26 -23.34
C TRP A 98 -22.15 -16.66 -22.39
N HIS A 99 -22.12 -17.90 -21.93
CA HIS A 99 -23.02 -18.45 -20.93
C HIS A 99 -22.19 -18.88 -19.71
N PHE A 100 -22.66 -18.50 -18.52
CA PHE A 100 -22.03 -18.83 -17.26
C PHE A 100 -22.93 -19.79 -16.48
N SER A 101 -22.37 -20.86 -15.91
CA SER A 101 -23.13 -21.86 -15.16
C SER A 101 -23.58 -21.39 -13.76
N ASP A 102 -23.37 -20.13 -13.42
CA ASP A 102 -23.72 -19.51 -12.14
C ASP A 102 -25.10 -18.84 -12.16
N SER A 103 -25.93 -19.14 -13.17
CA SER A 103 -27.25 -18.54 -13.45
C SER A 103 -27.24 -17.06 -13.87
N SER A 104 -26.07 -16.51 -14.20
CA SER A 104 -25.96 -15.15 -14.71
C SER A 104 -26.54 -15.00 -16.11
N VAL A 105 -26.92 -13.77 -16.45
CA VAL A 105 -27.38 -13.42 -17.80
C VAL A 105 -26.29 -13.65 -18.83
N GLN A 106 -26.70 -14.03 -20.04
CA GLN A 106 -25.79 -14.23 -21.15
C GLN A 106 -25.16 -12.90 -21.57
N GLN A 107 -23.89 -12.94 -21.94
CA GLN A 107 -23.15 -11.76 -22.37
C GLN A 107 -22.72 -11.91 -23.83
N GLN A 108 -22.74 -10.81 -24.59
CA GLN A 108 -22.36 -10.81 -26.00
C GLN A 108 -21.10 -9.98 -26.22
N GLY A 109 -20.24 -10.45 -27.11
CA GLY A 109 -19.02 -9.74 -27.51
C GLY A 109 -17.80 -10.64 -27.51
N GLN A 110 -16.78 -10.24 -28.28
CA GLN A 110 -15.51 -10.96 -28.34
C GLN A 110 -14.77 -10.97 -27.00
N GLN A 111 -14.99 -9.93 -26.18
CA GLN A 111 -14.45 -9.82 -24.84
C GLN A 111 -15.56 -9.36 -23.89
N VAL A 112 -15.72 -10.06 -22.77
CA VAL A 112 -16.72 -9.75 -21.74
C VAL A 112 -16.09 -9.82 -20.34
N TYR A 113 -16.77 -9.23 -19.36
CA TYR A 113 -16.33 -9.18 -17.97
C TYR A 113 -17.37 -9.83 -17.08
N HIS A 114 -16.95 -10.77 -16.25
CA HIS A 114 -17.84 -11.47 -15.33
C HIS A 114 -17.14 -11.75 -14.00
N ALA A 115 -17.92 -11.76 -12.91
CA ALA A 115 -17.45 -12.03 -11.56
C ALA A 115 -18.36 -13.05 -10.89
N PHE A 116 -17.77 -14.08 -10.29
CA PHE A 116 -18.51 -15.13 -9.60
C PHE A 116 -18.67 -14.79 -8.12
N ASN A 117 -19.92 -14.86 -7.63
CA ASN A 117 -20.25 -14.49 -6.24
C ASN A 117 -20.18 -15.65 -5.25
N LYS A 118 -19.90 -16.86 -5.72
CA LYS A 118 -19.78 -18.07 -4.90
C LYS A 118 -18.50 -18.80 -5.27
N ALA A 119 -17.84 -19.38 -4.28
CA ALA A 119 -16.75 -20.32 -4.54
C ALA A 119 -17.31 -21.63 -5.10
N GLY A 120 -16.60 -22.22 -6.04
CA GLY A 120 -17.00 -23.42 -6.73
C GLY A 120 -16.35 -23.56 -8.11
N SER A 121 -16.61 -24.69 -8.74
CA SER A 121 -16.30 -24.90 -10.16
C SER A 121 -17.44 -24.37 -11.02
N PHE A 122 -17.11 -23.54 -12.00
CA PHE A 122 -18.07 -23.00 -12.96
C PHE A 122 -17.65 -23.36 -14.38
N ILE A 123 -18.64 -23.72 -15.20
CA ILE A 123 -18.45 -23.97 -16.62
C ILE A 123 -18.82 -22.68 -17.36
N VAL A 124 -17.88 -22.22 -18.18
CA VAL A 124 -18.07 -21.10 -19.09
C VAL A 124 -18.22 -21.67 -20.50
N THR A 125 -19.34 -21.35 -21.14
CA THR A 125 -19.65 -21.78 -22.49
C THR A 125 -19.62 -20.59 -23.44
N LEU A 126 -18.75 -20.67 -24.44
CA LEU A 126 -18.70 -19.75 -25.56
C LEU A 126 -19.48 -20.36 -26.73
N GLN A 127 -20.47 -19.66 -27.25
CA GLN A 127 -21.21 -20.04 -28.44
C GLN A 127 -20.93 -19.04 -29.58
N ALA A 128 -20.59 -19.55 -30.76
CA ALA A 128 -20.45 -18.76 -31.98
C ALA A 128 -21.01 -19.53 -33.18
N GLY A 129 -22.15 -19.06 -33.72
CA GLY A 129 -22.89 -19.78 -34.76
C GLY A 129 -23.36 -21.16 -34.26
N LYS A 130 -22.98 -22.24 -34.96
CA LYS A 130 -23.27 -23.63 -34.55
C LYS A 130 -22.19 -24.24 -33.65
N CYS A 131 -21.11 -23.51 -33.37
CA CYS A 131 -20.00 -23.99 -32.55
C CYS A 131 -20.21 -23.58 -31.09
N SER A 132 -19.85 -24.48 -30.18
CA SER A 132 -19.89 -24.26 -28.73
C SER A 132 -18.62 -24.80 -28.10
N TRP A 133 -17.97 -24.02 -27.25
CA TRP A 133 -16.78 -24.41 -26.49
C TRP A 133 -17.02 -24.23 -25.01
N ASN A 134 -16.64 -25.23 -24.20
CA ASN A 134 -16.80 -25.21 -22.76
C ASN A 134 -15.43 -25.20 -22.08
N ARG A 135 -15.27 -24.41 -21.03
CA ARG A 135 -14.07 -24.43 -20.18
C ARG A 135 -14.44 -24.22 -18.72
N GLU A 136 -13.77 -24.98 -17.87
CA GLU A 136 -13.94 -24.93 -16.43
C GLU A 136 -13.11 -23.79 -15.83
N VAL A 137 -13.70 -23.10 -14.86
CA VAL A 137 -13.10 -22.04 -14.07
C VAL A 137 -13.29 -22.38 -12.60
N GLN A 138 -12.20 -22.39 -11.85
CA GLN A 138 -12.20 -22.63 -10.41
C GLN A 138 -12.27 -21.29 -9.69
N VAL A 139 -13.28 -21.10 -8.85
CA VAL A 139 -13.41 -19.91 -8.00
C VAL A 139 -13.22 -20.35 -6.57
N ILE A 140 -12.15 -19.89 -5.95
CA ILE A 140 -11.85 -20.16 -4.55
C ILE A 140 -12.25 -18.98 -3.68
N ASN A 141 -12.58 -19.23 -2.43
CA ASN A 141 -12.68 -18.14 -1.47
C ASN A 141 -11.32 -17.43 -1.41
N PRO A 142 -11.28 -16.09 -1.29
CA PRO A 142 -10.05 -15.42 -0.95
C PRO A 142 -9.51 -16.11 0.30
N ILE A 143 -8.25 -16.52 0.26
CA ILE A 143 -7.55 -16.97 1.46
C ILE A 143 -7.76 -15.82 2.46
N PRO A 144 -8.38 -16.06 3.63
CA PRO A 144 -8.45 -15.00 4.63
C PRO A 144 -7.00 -14.59 4.81
N LEU A 145 -6.70 -13.32 4.53
CA LEU A 145 -5.43 -12.80 5.00
C LEU A 145 -5.47 -13.14 6.47
N THR A 146 -4.59 -14.04 6.91
CA THR A 146 -4.11 -13.98 8.26
C THR A 146 -3.58 -12.56 8.34
N THR A 147 -4.44 -11.66 8.79
CA THR A 147 -4.00 -10.45 9.44
C THR A 147 -3.12 -11.01 10.54
N SER A 148 -1.82 -11.16 10.26
CA SER A 148 -0.85 -10.70 11.22
C SER A 148 -1.40 -9.34 11.58
N THR A 149 -2.01 -9.29 12.77
CA THR A 149 -2.30 -8.02 13.39
C THR A 149 -1.01 -7.24 13.18
N PRO A 150 -0.99 -6.13 12.41
CA PRO A 150 0.23 -5.36 12.29
C PRO A 150 0.66 -5.15 13.73
N ALA A 151 1.85 -5.66 14.10
CA ALA A 151 2.32 -5.60 15.47
C ALA A 151 2.13 -4.15 15.89
N ALA A 152 1.12 -3.91 16.74
CA ALA A 152 0.47 -2.62 16.85
C ALA A 152 1.55 -1.57 16.99
N ASP A 153 1.72 -0.64 16.02
CA ASP A 153 2.92 0.18 15.85
C ASP A 153 3.67 0.44 17.16
N VAL A 154 4.57 -0.49 17.52
CA VAL A 154 5.23 -0.45 18.83
C VAL A 154 6.41 0.46 18.60
N PHE A 155 6.42 1.63 19.24
CA PHE A 155 7.54 2.56 19.21
C PHE A 155 8.32 2.39 20.53
N PRO A 156 9.47 1.72 20.52
CA PRO A 156 10.23 1.50 21.75
C PRO A 156 10.70 2.82 22.37
N VAL A 157 10.65 2.95 23.70
CA VAL A 157 11.07 4.12 24.46
C VAL A 157 12.04 3.65 25.54
N ILE A 158 13.20 4.31 25.64
CA ILE A 158 14.18 4.05 26.71
C ILE A 158 14.13 5.19 27.73
N ASP A 159 13.71 4.88 28.94
CA ASP A 159 13.79 5.75 30.12
C ASP A 159 15.09 5.49 30.87
N GLY A 160 15.69 6.55 31.41
CA GLY A 160 16.99 6.51 32.08
C GLY A 160 17.78 7.82 31.89
N PRO A 161 18.89 8.00 32.61
CA PRO A 161 19.66 9.23 32.55
C PRO A 161 20.47 9.35 31.25
N THR A 162 20.78 10.58 30.85
CA THR A 162 21.67 10.90 29.72
C THR A 162 23.13 11.10 30.16
N GLU A 163 23.37 11.16 31.47
CA GLU A 163 24.68 11.39 32.09
C GLU A 163 24.91 10.35 33.18
N ALA A 164 26.16 9.90 33.31
CA ALA A 164 26.58 8.90 34.26
C ALA A 164 28.00 9.19 34.78
N PHE A 165 28.39 8.57 35.89
CA PHE A 165 29.77 8.61 36.40
C PHE A 165 30.36 7.21 36.43
N VAL A 166 31.66 7.09 36.15
CA VAL A 166 32.38 5.81 36.24
C VAL A 166 32.19 5.19 37.63
N GLY A 167 31.91 3.89 37.67
CA GLY A 167 31.75 3.11 38.90
C GLY A 167 30.38 3.25 39.59
N ARG A 168 29.49 4.13 39.12
CA ARG A 168 28.12 4.24 39.65
C ARG A 168 27.13 3.41 38.82
N PRO A 169 26.17 2.71 39.45
CA PRO A 169 25.14 1.97 38.74
C PRO A 169 24.13 2.91 38.07
N VAL A 170 23.75 2.60 36.84
CA VAL A 170 22.82 3.37 36.01
C VAL A 170 21.74 2.47 35.44
N THR A 171 20.48 2.72 35.81
CA THR A 171 19.34 1.91 35.38
C THR A 171 18.66 2.51 34.15
N PHE A 172 18.40 1.67 33.16
CA PHE A 172 17.56 1.95 32.00
C PHE A 172 16.31 1.09 32.06
N SER A 173 15.17 1.64 31.66
CA SER A 173 13.89 0.92 31.66
C SER A 173 13.09 1.21 30.40
N ASN A 174 12.16 0.32 30.07
CA ASN A 174 11.27 0.48 28.94
C ASN A 174 9.83 0.73 29.41
N SER A 175 9.22 1.82 28.91
CA SER A 175 7.83 2.19 29.16
C SER A 175 6.91 2.00 27.94
N THR A 176 7.33 1.21 26.95
CA THR A 176 6.61 1.09 25.69
C THR A 176 5.30 0.32 25.85
N PRO A 177 4.15 0.91 25.46
CA PRO A 177 2.88 0.21 25.42
C PRO A 177 2.94 -0.99 24.47
N GLY A 178 2.47 -2.16 24.92
CA GLY A 178 2.45 -3.38 24.09
C GLY A 178 3.78 -4.12 23.97
N ALA A 179 4.81 -3.71 24.71
CA ALA A 179 6.06 -4.48 24.82
C ALA A 179 5.87 -5.78 25.62
N LYS A 180 6.22 -6.91 25.01
CA LYS A 180 6.15 -8.28 25.57
C LYS A 180 7.53 -8.89 25.82
N SER A 181 8.52 -8.54 25.01
CA SER A 181 9.92 -8.93 25.20
C SER A 181 10.84 -7.74 24.97
N TRP A 182 12.01 -7.76 25.62
CA TRP A 182 13.03 -6.72 25.58
C TRP A 182 14.38 -7.36 25.28
N GLU A 183 15.24 -6.63 24.58
CA GLU A 183 16.62 -7.00 24.33
C GLU A 183 17.49 -5.73 24.44
N TRP A 184 18.20 -5.60 25.55
CA TRP A 184 19.09 -4.49 25.86
C TRP A 184 20.52 -4.85 25.51
N ARG A 185 21.23 -3.95 24.83
CA ARG A 185 22.64 -4.16 24.48
C ARG A 185 23.41 -2.84 24.39
N LEU A 186 24.66 -2.84 24.85
CA LEU A 186 25.59 -1.73 24.62
C LEU A 186 26.19 -1.82 23.22
N GLN A 187 26.35 -0.67 22.54
CA GLN A 187 26.97 -0.61 21.22
C GLN A 187 28.51 -0.66 21.34
N GLN A 188 29.03 -1.80 21.78
CA GLN A 188 30.46 -2.09 21.89
C GLN A 188 30.77 -3.55 21.47
N PRO A 189 32.02 -3.88 21.14
CA PRO A 189 32.43 -5.27 20.89
C PRO A 189 32.13 -6.14 22.12
N ASN A 190 31.62 -7.36 21.90
CA ASN A 190 31.32 -8.33 22.95
C ASN A 190 30.36 -7.84 24.05
N ALA A 191 29.45 -6.92 23.71
CA ALA A 191 28.42 -6.49 24.65
C ALA A 191 27.45 -7.62 25.00
N GLU A 192 27.18 -7.78 26.29
CA GLU A 192 26.15 -8.69 26.79
C GLU A 192 24.74 -8.20 26.40
N THR A 193 23.86 -9.17 26.23
CA THR A 193 22.44 -8.95 25.92
C THR A 193 21.61 -9.27 27.16
N HIS A 194 20.69 -8.37 27.53
CA HIS A 194 19.81 -8.54 28.68
C HIS A 194 18.34 -8.47 28.27
N ASN A 195 17.49 -9.34 28.80
CA ASN A 195 16.10 -9.51 28.33
C ASN A 195 15.03 -8.99 29.31
N GLU A 196 15.46 -8.25 30.34
CA GLU A 196 14.60 -7.72 31.39
C GLU A 196 13.89 -6.44 30.93
N ARG A 197 12.76 -6.07 31.55
CA ARG A 197 12.09 -4.79 31.25
C ARG A 197 12.95 -3.57 31.61
N SER A 198 13.81 -3.72 32.61
CA SER A 198 14.77 -2.71 33.06
C SER A 198 16.10 -3.36 33.39
N HIS A 199 17.20 -2.72 33.03
CA HIS A 199 18.55 -3.25 33.26
C HIS A 199 19.50 -2.16 33.78
N THR A 200 20.44 -2.54 34.64
CA THR A 200 21.38 -1.62 35.28
C THR A 200 22.80 -1.87 34.80
N TYR A 201 23.42 -0.86 34.19
CA TYR A 201 24.82 -0.90 33.75
C TYR A 201 25.74 -0.19 34.74
N ILE A 202 26.97 -0.68 34.87
CA ILE A 202 28.07 0.01 35.57
C ILE A 202 29.17 0.25 34.54
N PHE A 203 29.49 1.52 34.28
CA PHE A 203 30.52 1.88 33.32
C PHE A 203 31.90 1.97 33.99
N SER A 204 32.89 1.29 33.42
CA SER A 204 34.26 1.22 33.94
C SER A 204 35.20 2.29 33.41
N SER A 205 34.80 3.02 32.36
CA SER A 205 35.61 4.06 31.72
C SER A 205 34.74 5.23 31.23
N PRO A 206 35.29 6.46 31.20
CA PRO A 206 34.56 7.63 30.74
C PRO A 206 34.32 7.62 29.22
N GLY A 207 33.48 8.54 28.75
CA GLY A 207 33.15 8.81 27.35
C GLY A 207 31.72 8.44 26.97
N ASP A 208 31.38 8.68 25.71
CA ASP A 208 30.05 8.40 25.18
C ASP A 208 29.78 6.89 25.09
N ARG A 209 28.61 6.47 25.56
CA ARG A 209 28.08 5.10 25.44
C ARG A 209 26.71 5.16 24.77
N ILE A 210 26.40 4.13 23.98
CA ILE A 210 25.10 3.99 23.33
C ILE A 210 24.45 2.70 23.81
N VAL A 211 23.30 2.84 24.44
CA VAL A 211 22.42 1.73 24.84
C VAL A 211 21.39 1.54 23.73
N THR A 212 21.20 0.30 23.31
CA THR A 212 20.22 -0.09 22.29
C THR A 212 19.14 -0.97 22.91
N LEU A 213 17.91 -0.84 22.42
CA LEU A 213 16.77 -1.65 22.84
C LEU A 213 16.01 -2.15 21.61
N VAL A 214 15.79 -3.47 21.55
CA VAL A 214 14.83 -4.11 20.65
C VAL A 214 13.66 -4.63 21.48
N VAL A 215 12.43 -4.42 21.00
CA VAL A 215 11.20 -4.88 21.66
C VAL A 215 10.49 -5.86 20.75
N ASN A 216 9.92 -6.93 21.31
CA ASN A 216 9.14 -7.93 20.57
C ASN A 216 9.92 -8.62 19.41
N GLY A 217 11.25 -8.61 19.47
CA GLY A 217 12.12 -9.14 18.40
C GLY A 217 12.13 -8.30 17.11
N ASP A 218 11.54 -7.10 17.11
CA ASP A 218 11.51 -6.23 15.93
C ASP A 218 12.75 -5.33 15.86
N ALA A 219 13.81 -5.86 15.25
CA ALA A 219 15.06 -5.13 15.05
C ALA A 219 14.92 -3.90 14.13
N SER A 220 13.86 -3.81 13.30
CA SER A 220 13.62 -2.67 12.42
C SER A 220 13.23 -1.40 13.18
N ARG A 221 12.69 -1.57 14.39
CA ARG A 221 12.28 -0.49 15.30
C ARG A 221 13.21 -0.32 16.50
N MET A 222 14.45 -0.81 16.38
CA MET A 222 15.48 -0.66 17.40
C MET A 222 15.70 0.81 17.73
N VAL A 223 15.66 1.16 19.02
CA VAL A 223 15.95 2.52 19.50
C VAL A 223 17.29 2.60 20.21
N LYS A 224 17.90 3.78 20.17
CA LYS A 224 19.22 4.05 20.72
C LYS A 224 19.15 5.22 21.69
N LYS A 225 19.83 5.11 22.82
CA LYS A 225 20.00 6.17 23.80
C LYS A 225 21.47 6.44 24.06
N ARG A 226 21.89 7.69 23.92
CA ARG A 226 23.26 8.13 24.21
C ARG A 226 23.36 8.49 25.69
N VAL A 227 24.47 8.08 26.31
CA VAL A 227 24.81 8.32 27.71
C VAL A 227 26.23 8.85 27.75
N ASN A 228 26.43 10.03 28.32
CA ASN A 228 27.76 10.61 28.52
C ASN A 228 28.31 10.19 29.89
N VAL A 229 29.39 9.41 29.91
CA VAL A 229 30.00 8.90 31.15
C VAL A 229 31.18 9.79 31.56
N PHE A 230 31.03 10.49 32.68
CA PHE A 230 32.08 11.30 33.28
C PHE A 230 33.01 10.47 34.18
N PRO A 231 34.27 10.88 34.36
CA PRO A 231 35.18 10.27 35.34
C PRO A 231 34.57 10.29 36.74
N ALA A 232 34.93 9.30 37.57
CA ALA A 232 34.50 9.29 38.96
C ALA A 232 34.93 10.60 39.65
N PRO A 233 34.06 11.25 40.45
CA PRO A 233 34.46 12.42 41.22
C PRO A 233 35.68 12.06 42.07
N ALA A 234 36.74 12.87 42.00
CA ALA A 234 37.89 12.67 42.86
C ALA A 234 37.41 12.76 44.31
N GLU A 235 37.55 11.66 45.07
CA GLU A 235 37.38 11.73 46.51
C GLU A 235 38.32 12.81 47.04
N HIS A 236 37.76 13.81 47.72
CA HIS A 236 38.56 14.74 48.48
C HIS A 236 39.32 13.93 49.52
N ARG A 237 40.61 13.69 49.24
CA ARG A 237 41.57 13.22 50.23
C ARG A 237 41.47 14.22 51.38
N ASN A 238 41.08 13.75 52.57
CA ASN A 238 41.08 14.56 53.79
C ASN A 238 42.40 15.32 53.86
N VAL A 239 42.34 16.63 53.65
CA VAL A 239 43.40 17.57 54.01
C VAL A 239 42.93 18.22 55.31
N ASP A 240 43.86 18.27 56.26
CA ASP A 240 43.74 18.63 57.68
C ASP A 240 42.74 19.75 58.03
N PRO A 241 42.22 19.77 59.28
CA PRO A 241 41.23 20.76 59.69
C PRO A 241 41.82 22.18 59.61
N PHE A 242 41.40 22.91 58.59
CA PHE A 242 41.72 24.32 58.40
C PHE A 242 41.04 25.15 59.49
N VAL A 243 41.84 25.74 60.39
CA VAL A 243 41.37 26.77 61.32
C VAL A 243 41.36 28.12 60.58
N PRO A 244 40.19 28.74 60.36
CA PRO A 244 40.13 30.01 59.64
C PRO A 244 40.73 31.15 60.49
N PRO A 245 41.51 32.07 59.89
CA PRO A 245 41.91 33.30 60.56
C PRO A 245 40.71 34.22 60.81
N PRO A 246 40.76 35.09 61.84
CA PRO A 246 39.66 35.98 62.17
C PRO A 246 39.46 37.04 61.08
N PHE A 247 38.23 37.16 60.58
CA PHE A 247 37.86 38.12 59.56
C PHE A 247 37.86 39.56 60.11
N PRO A 248 38.54 40.52 59.45
CA PRO A 248 38.30 41.95 59.66
C PRO A 248 36.97 42.40 59.03
N VAL A 249 36.35 43.38 59.68
CA VAL A 249 35.00 43.90 59.41
C VAL A 249 34.97 44.75 58.13
N GLN A 250 34.00 44.41 57.26
CA GLN A 250 33.25 45.20 56.25
C GLN A 250 33.85 46.49 55.65
N GLU A 251 33.94 46.51 54.32
CA GLU A 251 33.18 47.48 53.51
C GLU A 251 32.46 46.73 52.37
N THR A 252 31.13 46.82 52.40
CA THR A 252 30.20 46.10 51.51
C THR A 252 30.10 46.77 50.15
N LYS A 253 30.81 46.20 49.17
CA LYS A 253 30.46 46.26 47.75
C LYS A 253 29.38 45.19 47.50
N PRO A 254 28.20 45.48 46.93
CA PRO A 254 27.22 44.44 46.63
C PRO A 254 27.66 43.69 45.36
N GLU A 255 28.50 42.67 45.53
CA GLU A 255 28.82 41.67 44.52
C GLU A 255 27.87 40.48 44.69
N VAL A 256 26.93 40.39 43.76
CA VAL A 256 26.18 39.21 43.31
C VAL A 256 25.88 38.15 44.38
N ALA A 257 24.77 38.38 45.09
CA ALA A 257 24.06 37.37 45.87
C ALA A 257 23.29 36.38 44.95
N PRO A 258 22.64 35.36 45.54
CA PRO A 258 22.93 33.93 45.49
C PRO A 258 22.37 33.24 44.23
N ALA A 259 22.86 32.01 43.97
CA ALA A 259 22.34 31.09 42.97
C ALA A 259 20.79 31.15 42.91
N ALA A 260 20.29 31.73 41.82
CA ALA A 260 18.88 31.83 41.56
C ALA A 260 18.26 30.42 41.50
N PRO A 261 17.04 30.23 42.02
CA PRO A 261 16.33 28.96 41.89
C PRO A 261 16.28 28.58 40.41
N GLU A 262 16.53 27.30 40.09
CA GLU A 262 16.39 26.78 38.73
C GLU A 262 15.06 27.28 38.14
N LYS A 263 15.17 28.20 37.17
CA LYS A 263 14.02 28.77 36.50
C LYS A 263 13.26 27.61 35.84
N PRO A 264 11.92 27.55 35.98
CA PRO A 264 11.13 26.48 35.40
C PRO A 264 11.36 26.47 33.89
N LYS A 265 11.97 25.39 33.37
CA LYS A 265 12.06 25.13 31.93
C LYS A 265 10.64 25.19 31.37
N ALA A 266 10.40 26.06 30.39
CA ALA A 266 9.09 26.23 29.80
C ALA A 266 8.60 24.87 29.25
N PRO A 267 7.30 24.53 29.40
CA PRO A 267 6.77 23.28 28.87
C PRO A 267 6.99 23.21 27.35
N ALA A 268 7.44 22.06 26.86
CA ALA A 268 7.63 21.85 25.43
C ALA A 268 6.26 21.88 24.71
N VAL A 269 6.00 22.95 23.94
CA VAL A 269 4.78 23.10 23.12
C VAL A 269 5.14 23.12 21.64
N SER A 270 4.44 22.35 20.82
CA SER A 270 4.59 22.41 19.36
C SER A 270 3.81 23.57 18.74
N ASP A 271 4.18 23.98 17.53
CA ASP A 271 3.52 25.08 16.81
C ASP A 271 2.02 24.81 16.58
N GLU A 272 1.66 23.55 16.30
CA GLU A 272 0.27 23.13 16.06
C GLU A 272 -0.55 23.08 17.35
N GLU A 273 0.05 22.65 18.46
CA GLU A 273 -0.58 22.71 19.79
C GLU A 273 -0.85 24.15 20.21
N PHE A 274 0.12 25.04 20.02
CA PHE A 274 -0.02 26.45 20.36
C PHE A 274 -1.08 27.16 19.48
N ARG A 275 -1.16 26.79 18.20
CA ARG A 275 -2.25 27.22 17.31
C ARG A 275 -3.61 26.76 17.80
N SER A 276 -3.74 25.51 18.23
CA SER A 276 -4.97 24.98 18.82
C SER A 276 -5.36 25.77 20.07
N MET A 277 -4.40 26.07 20.94
CA MET A 277 -4.62 26.91 22.13
C MET A 277 -5.10 28.32 21.76
N LEU A 278 -4.50 28.97 20.77
CA LEU A 278 -4.95 30.29 20.30
C LEU A 278 -6.37 30.25 19.70
N THR A 279 -6.73 29.15 19.04
CA THR A 279 -8.09 28.90 18.54
C THR A 279 -9.09 28.75 19.69
N GLN A 280 -8.71 28.04 20.76
CA GLN A 280 -9.50 27.92 21.99
C GLN A 280 -9.69 29.28 22.70
N LEU A 281 -8.65 30.12 22.73
CA LEU A 281 -8.74 31.48 23.29
C LEU A 281 -9.70 32.37 22.46
N SER A 282 -9.64 32.27 21.12
CA SER A 282 -10.59 32.95 20.23
C SER A 282 -12.04 32.54 20.53
N ASN A 283 -12.26 31.25 20.83
CA ASN A 283 -13.55 30.68 21.20
C ASN A 283 -13.95 30.88 22.68
N LYS A 284 -13.20 31.68 23.46
CA LYS A 284 -13.41 31.92 24.90
C LYS A 284 -13.30 30.67 25.79
N GLN A 285 -12.69 29.59 25.31
CA GLN A 285 -12.47 28.36 26.08
C GLN A 285 -11.20 28.43 26.94
N LYS A 286 -10.26 29.33 26.60
CA LYS A 286 -8.96 29.46 27.25
C LYS A 286 -8.63 30.93 27.54
N GLY A 287 -7.99 31.19 28.68
CA GLY A 287 -7.61 32.53 29.13
C GLY A 287 -6.21 32.93 28.66
N ILE A 288 -5.89 34.22 28.74
CA ILE A 288 -4.56 34.76 28.37
C ILE A 288 -3.48 34.20 29.32
N GLN A 289 -3.83 33.97 30.59
CA GLN A 289 -2.91 33.46 31.62
C GLN A 289 -2.45 32.03 31.36
N ASP A 290 -3.21 31.24 30.60
CA ASP A 290 -2.84 29.85 30.27
C ASP A 290 -1.62 29.78 29.33
N PHE A 291 -1.21 30.91 28.76
CA PHE A 291 -0.04 31.03 27.90
C PHE A 291 1.21 31.53 28.63
N ALA A 292 1.05 32.06 29.84
CA ALA A 292 2.14 32.60 30.65
C ALA A 292 3.28 31.57 30.86
N PRO A 293 3.03 30.28 31.15
CA PRO A 293 4.09 29.30 31.35
C PRO A 293 4.98 29.08 30.11
N TYR A 294 4.41 29.18 28.90
CA TYR A 294 5.13 28.97 27.64
C TYR A 294 5.92 30.22 27.21
N LEU A 295 5.47 31.39 27.67
CA LEU A 295 6.10 32.69 27.44
C LEU A 295 7.02 33.09 28.58
N CYS A 296 7.30 32.20 29.54
CA CYS A 296 8.09 32.48 30.73
C CYS A 296 7.58 33.71 31.50
N ASN A 297 6.25 33.76 31.66
CA ASN A 297 5.46 34.83 32.26
C ASN A 297 5.57 36.19 31.55
N ASN A 298 6.07 36.21 30.30
CA ASN A 298 6.14 37.41 29.47
C ASN A 298 4.97 37.51 28.49
N LEU A 299 3.81 37.98 28.97
CA LEU A 299 2.63 38.25 28.13
C LEU A 299 2.81 39.44 27.16
N ASN A 300 3.96 40.11 27.19
CA ASN A 300 4.36 41.15 26.25
C ASN A 300 5.25 40.63 25.11
N ALA A 301 5.37 39.31 24.97
CA ALA A 301 6.11 38.69 23.86
C ALA A 301 5.64 39.24 22.50
N ARG A 302 6.59 39.32 21.57
CA ARG A 302 6.38 39.93 20.26
C ARG A 302 5.55 39.00 19.37
N VAL A 303 4.48 39.52 18.77
CA VAL A 303 3.66 38.81 17.80
C VAL A 303 3.73 39.53 16.46
N LEU A 304 4.24 38.84 15.44
CA LEU A 304 4.27 39.30 14.05
C LEU A 304 3.04 38.76 13.31
N LEU A 305 2.24 39.66 12.77
CA LEU A 305 0.95 39.40 12.15
C LEU A 305 1.03 39.62 10.63
N ASN A 306 0.75 38.57 9.85
CA ASN A 306 0.78 38.61 8.38
C ASN A 306 2.04 39.28 7.81
N ASP A 307 3.18 39.07 8.49
CA ASP A 307 4.51 39.61 8.16
C ASP A 307 4.62 41.15 8.06
N LYS A 308 3.63 41.90 8.59
CA LYS A 308 3.58 43.36 8.47
C LYS A 308 3.34 44.08 9.80
N ASP A 309 2.39 43.60 10.59
CA ASP A 309 2.00 44.27 11.84
C ASP A 309 2.67 43.58 13.05
N VAL A 310 3.23 44.38 13.96
CA VAL A 310 3.81 43.86 15.21
C VAL A 310 2.92 44.29 16.38
N LYS A 311 2.52 43.32 17.21
CA LYS A 311 1.74 43.57 18.44
C LYS A 311 2.35 42.80 19.61
N THR A 312 1.99 43.18 20.84
CA THR A 312 2.27 42.34 22.00
C THR A 312 1.29 41.18 22.07
N PHE A 313 1.68 40.09 22.73
CA PHE A 313 0.83 38.91 22.87
C PHE A 313 -0.52 39.22 23.54
N SER A 314 -0.53 40.05 24.59
CA SER A 314 -1.78 40.53 25.21
C SER A 314 -2.67 41.27 24.21
N GLN A 315 -2.12 42.24 23.46
CA GLN A 315 -2.88 43.01 22.47
C GLN A 315 -3.42 42.13 21.33
N PHE A 316 -2.66 41.12 20.92
CA PHE A 316 -3.11 40.16 19.93
C PHE A 316 -4.24 39.28 20.48
N CYS A 317 -4.11 38.77 21.71
CA CYS A 317 -5.14 37.97 22.37
C CYS A 317 -6.46 38.74 22.50
N ASP A 318 -6.41 39.99 22.94
CA ASP A 318 -7.60 40.86 23.01
C ASP A 318 -8.20 41.14 21.64
N ALA A 319 -7.37 41.22 20.59
CA ALA A 319 -7.84 41.43 19.24
C ALA A 319 -8.59 40.22 18.65
N ILE A 320 -8.27 38.98 19.08
CA ILE A 320 -8.88 37.74 18.59
C ILE A 320 -9.98 37.19 19.51
N ARG A 321 -9.96 37.51 20.80
CA ARG A 321 -10.90 36.96 21.80
C ARG A 321 -12.34 37.30 21.45
N GLY A 322 -13.17 36.27 21.24
CA GLY A 322 -14.59 36.41 20.95
C GLY A 322 -14.93 36.84 19.52
N LYS A 323 -13.95 36.96 18.62
CA LYS A 323 -14.19 37.32 17.21
C LYS A 323 -14.19 36.08 16.33
N LYS A 324 -15.39 35.55 16.05
CA LYS A 324 -15.61 34.40 15.14
C LYS A 324 -15.19 34.63 13.66
N ARG A 325 -14.73 35.83 13.31
CA ARG A 325 -14.36 36.23 11.94
C ARG A 325 -12.86 36.12 11.63
N ILE A 326 -12.06 35.62 12.57
CA ILE A 326 -10.60 35.50 12.43
C ILE A 326 -10.24 34.01 12.42
N LYS A 327 -9.70 33.53 11.30
CA LYS A 327 -9.19 32.16 11.17
C LYS A 327 -7.67 32.18 11.21
N ILE A 328 -7.07 31.55 12.22
CA ILE A 328 -5.62 31.41 12.35
C ILE A 328 -5.15 30.29 11.41
N GLU A 329 -4.35 30.62 10.40
CA GLU A 329 -3.90 29.71 9.35
C GLU A 329 -2.56 29.07 9.66
N MET A 330 -1.68 29.81 10.32
CA MET A 330 -0.34 29.35 10.66
C MET A 330 0.15 30.06 11.91
N VAL A 331 0.87 29.32 12.75
CA VAL A 331 1.61 29.83 13.89
C VAL A 331 3.01 29.23 13.81
N ASN A 332 4.04 30.05 14.03
CA ASN A 332 5.42 29.61 14.14
C ASN A 332 6.04 30.25 15.38
N LEU A 333 6.60 29.43 16.26
CA LEU A 333 7.16 29.85 17.54
C LEU A 333 8.68 29.92 17.48
N ILE A 334 9.23 31.10 17.75
CA ILE A 334 10.67 31.28 17.92
C ILE A 334 10.97 31.20 19.41
N LYS A 335 11.75 30.18 19.79
CA LYS A 335 12.10 29.86 21.17
C LYS A 335 13.54 30.22 21.50
N ASP A 336 13.77 30.56 22.75
CA ASP A 336 15.10 30.73 23.34
C ASP A 336 15.81 29.42 23.66
N PRO A 337 17.12 29.48 23.99
CA PRO A 337 17.87 28.34 24.55
C PRO A 337 17.19 27.72 25.79
N ASP A 338 16.44 28.53 26.55
CA ASP A 338 15.68 28.11 27.74
C ASP A 338 14.28 27.53 27.41
N GLY A 339 13.91 27.44 26.13
CA GLY A 339 12.63 26.93 25.65
C GLY A 339 11.46 27.95 25.68
N CYS A 340 11.68 29.14 26.24
CA CYS A 340 10.70 30.23 26.28
C CYS A 340 10.37 30.75 24.87
N VAL A 341 9.08 30.97 24.57
CA VAL A 341 8.67 31.61 23.31
C VAL A 341 8.96 33.12 23.37
N LYS A 342 9.85 33.61 22.49
CA LYS A 342 10.21 35.05 22.38
C LYS A 342 9.42 35.78 21.31
N GLU A 343 9.21 35.14 20.17
CA GLU A 343 8.49 35.72 19.03
C GLU A 343 7.51 34.71 18.46
N ILE A 344 6.28 35.16 18.20
CA ILE A 344 5.20 34.35 17.64
C ILE A 344 4.85 34.95 16.28
N ARG A 345 4.99 34.17 15.21
CA ARG A 345 4.57 34.58 13.87
C ARG A 345 3.21 33.98 13.58
N VAL A 346 2.21 34.81 13.33
CA VAL A 346 0.83 34.39 13.07
C VAL A 346 0.38 34.87 11.71
N ARG A 347 -0.09 33.94 10.89
CA ARG A 347 -0.85 34.25 9.68
C ARG A 347 -2.32 33.99 9.93
N TYR A 348 -3.17 34.96 9.63
CA TYR A 348 -4.60 34.85 9.82
C TYR A 348 -5.38 35.54 8.71
N ASP A 349 -6.53 34.96 8.38
CA ASP A 349 -7.48 35.52 7.44
C ASP A 349 -8.67 36.15 8.20
N LYS A 350 -9.04 37.38 7.79
CA LYS A 350 -10.26 38.03 8.25
C LYS A 350 -11.32 37.71 7.20
N LYS A 351 -12.35 36.94 7.57
CA LYS A 351 -13.52 36.77 6.69
C LYS A 351 -14.11 38.15 6.37
N GLY A 352 -13.84 38.61 5.15
CA GLY A 352 -14.28 39.90 4.63
C GLY A 352 -15.79 39.99 4.60
N PHE A 353 -16.29 41.16 4.96
CA PHE A 353 -17.66 41.59 4.75
C PHE A 353 -17.93 41.62 3.24
N LEU A 354 -18.68 40.65 2.71
CA LEU A 354 -19.39 40.80 1.45
C LEU A 354 -20.55 41.78 1.71
N GLY A 355 -20.20 43.05 1.82
CA GLY A 355 -21.12 44.17 1.75
C GLY A 355 -21.38 44.44 0.29
N ILE A 356 -22.53 43.99 -0.18
CA ILE A 356 -23.13 44.41 -1.44
C ILE A 356 -23.49 45.89 -1.25
N PHE A 357 -22.78 46.76 -1.98
CA PHE A 357 -23.24 48.11 -2.34
C PHE A 357 -23.69 48.06 -3.80
#